data_AF-A0A7K4L5X7-F1
#
_entry.id   AF-A0A7K4L5X7-F1
#
_cell.length_a   1.000
_cell.length_b   1.000
_cell.length_c   1.000
_cell.angle_alpha   90.00
_cell.angle_beta   90.00
_cell.angle_gamma   90.00
#
_symmetry.space_group_name_H-M   'P 1'
#
loop_
_entity.id
_entity.type
_entity.pdbx_description
1 polymer ?
#
loop_
_entity_poly.entity_id
_entity_poly.type
_entity_poly.pdbx_seq_one_letter_code
_entity_poly.pdbx_strand_id
1 'polypeptide(L)'
;RWVLSLQCKGSRNFMSALRRAVEIDFKDKDKHRSQGIYLLTTGIPDQETHTLSAYVAETCSGCDLQLHVCLFSVMADVDSGSIIPARYANPAETAGTFKEIVQAANGRFHWFGEAGIFESDDINIIVSEMEKAISYSHKVCMLWFSSGGGK
;
A
#
# COMPACT_ATOMS: atom_id res chain seq x y z
N ARG A 1 3.70 -30.09 0.17
CA ARG A 1 4.18 -28.72 -0.16
C ARG A 1 3.92 -28.42 -1.63
N TRP A 2 2.65 -28.29 -2.05
CA TRP A 2 2.29 -28.06 -3.46
C TRP A 2 2.51 -26.59 -3.88
N VAL A 3 2.36 -25.65 -2.95
CA VAL A 3 2.55 -24.22 -3.22
C VAL A 3 4.02 -23.88 -3.55
N LEU A 4 4.98 -24.61 -2.97
CA LEU A 4 6.41 -24.41 -3.22
C LEU A 4 6.88 -25.02 -4.56
N SER A 5 6.06 -25.84 -5.20
CA SER A 5 6.34 -26.38 -6.54
C SER A 5 5.75 -25.52 -7.66
N LEU A 6 5.02 -24.44 -7.33
CA LEU A 6 4.51 -23.50 -8.32
C LEU A 6 5.67 -22.64 -8.83
N GLN A 7 5.91 -22.70 -10.14
CA GLN A 7 6.81 -21.76 -10.80
C GLN A 7 6.03 -20.49 -11.14
N CYS A 8 6.60 -19.32 -10.81
CA CYS A 8 6.07 -18.04 -11.25
C CYS A 8 6.01 -18.02 -12.79
N LYS A 9 4.79 -17.91 -13.33
CA LYS A 9 4.53 -17.84 -14.77
C LYS A 9 3.50 -16.74 -15.02
N GLY A 10 3.59 -16.11 -16.19
CA GLY A 10 2.70 -15.01 -16.58
C GLY A 10 3.37 -13.65 -16.48
N SER A 11 2.58 -12.61 -16.68
CA SER A 11 3.01 -11.21 -16.67
C SER A 11 2.48 -10.50 -15.42
N ARG A 12 2.96 -9.28 -15.16
CA ARG A 12 2.46 -8.42 -14.07
C ARG A 12 1.36 -7.51 -14.62
N ASN A 13 0.38 -8.10 -15.31
CA ASN A 13 -0.78 -7.39 -15.85
C ASN A 13 -1.78 -7.07 -14.74
N PHE A 14 -1.40 -6.09 -13.93
CA PHE A 14 -2.17 -5.61 -12.80
C PHE A 14 -3.55 -5.10 -13.22
N MET A 15 -3.64 -4.37 -14.32
CA MET A 15 -4.91 -3.82 -14.82
C MET A 15 -5.96 -4.91 -15.03
N SER A 16 -5.60 -6.00 -15.72
CA SER A 16 -6.53 -7.11 -15.99
C SER A 16 -6.96 -7.84 -14.71
N ALA A 17 -6.03 -8.02 -13.77
CA ALA A 17 -6.30 -8.67 -12.50
C ALA A 17 -7.23 -7.83 -11.62
N LEU A 18 -6.97 -6.53 -11.52
CA LEU A 18 -7.81 -5.59 -10.77
C LEU A 18 -9.21 -5.52 -11.37
N ARG A 19 -9.31 -5.37 -12.69
CA ARG A 19 -10.59 -5.34 -13.39
C ARG A 19 -11.42 -6.59 -13.08
N ARG A 20 -10.80 -7.76 -13.17
CA ARG A 20 -11.47 -9.03 -12.88
C ARG A 20 -11.94 -9.11 -11.42
N ALA A 21 -11.11 -8.71 -10.46
CA ALA A 21 -11.49 -8.69 -9.05
C ALA A 21 -12.68 -7.74 -8.82
N VAL A 22 -12.64 -6.54 -9.41
CA VAL A 22 -13.70 -5.54 -9.26
C VAL A 22 -15.02 -6.01 -9.86
N GLU A 23 -14.98 -6.55 -11.09
CA GLU A 23 -16.18 -6.98 -11.81
C GLU A 23 -16.83 -8.23 -11.22
N ILE A 24 -16.05 -9.11 -10.57
CA ILE A 24 -16.54 -10.39 -10.03
C ILE A 24 -16.78 -10.29 -8.53
N ASP A 25 -15.75 -9.96 -7.75
CA ASP A 25 -15.76 -10.06 -6.29
C ASP A 25 -16.31 -8.78 -5.63
N PHE A 26 -16.13 -7.62 -6.27
CA PHE A 26 -16.60 -6.33 -5.78
C PHE A 26 -17.75 -5.74 -6.62
N LYS A 27 -18.54 -6.61 -7.27
CA LYS A 27 -19.68 -6.20 -8.10
C LYS A 27 -20.71 -5.36 -7.34
N ASP A 28 -20.86 -5.63 -6.04
CA ASP A 28 -21.77 -4.94 -5.13
C ASP A 28 -21.05 -3.93 -4.23
N LYS A 29 -19.90 -3.39 -4.67
CA LYS A 29 -19.06 -2.47 -3.87
C LYS A 29 -19.82 -1.27 -3.31
N ASP A 30 -20.85 -0.78 -3.99
CA ASP A 30 -21.65 0.37 -3.55
C ASP A 30 -22.54 0.05 -2.33
N LYS A 31 -22.75 -1.23 -2.02
CA LYS A 31 -23.61 -1.69 -0.91
C LYS A 31 -22.86 -1.83 0.41
N HIS A 32 -21.53 -1.75 0.40
CA HIS A 32 -20.70 -1.94 1.59
C HIS A 32 -20.01 -0.65 1.99
N ARG A 33 -19.96 -0.40 3.31
CA ARG A 33 -19.44 0.85 3.87
C ARG A 33 -17.93 0.93 3.98
N SER A 34 -17.20 -0.17 3.79
CA SER A 34 -15.74 -0.16 3.75
C SER A 34 -15.18 -1.46 3.20
N GLN A 35 -14.43 -1.37 2.11
CA GLN A 35 -13.82 -2.50 1.41
C GLN A 35 -12.39 -2.14 0.98
N GLY A 36 -11.51 -3.13 1.01
CA GLY A 36 -10.11 -2.98 0.61
C GLY A 36 -9.65 -4.12 -0.29
N ILE A 37 -8.94 -3.77 -1.36
CA ILE A 37 -8.19 -4.71 -2.19
C ILE A 37 -6.74 -4.62 -1.77
N TYR A 38 -6.10 -5.76 -1.50
CA TYR A 38 -4.67 -5.83 -1.19
C TYR A 38 -3.90 -6.42 -2.36
N LEU A 39 -3.04 -5.61 -2.97
CA LEU A 39 -2.08 -6.06 -3.97
C LEU A 39 -0.76 -6.44 -3.29
N LEU A 40 -0.40 -7.72 -3.37
CA LEU A 40 0.90 -8.23 -2.96
C LEU A 40 1.78 -8.36 -4.20
N THR A 41 2.89 -7.63 -4.26
CA THR A 41 3.74 -7.58 -5.45
C THR A 41 5.21 -7.42 -5.10
N THR A 42 6.09 -7.87 -5.99
CA THR A 42 7.55 -7.74 -5.86
C THR A 42 8.18 -6.90 -6.96
N GLY A 43 7.40 -6.42 -7.93
CA GLY A 43 7.94 -5.69 -9.07
C GLY A 43 6.94 -4.78 -9.76
N ILE A 44 7.47 -3.90 -10.61
CA ILE A 44 6.69 -2.90 -11.36
C ILE A 44 5.60 -3.55 -12.23
N PRO A 45 4.39 -2.96 -12.32
CA PRO A 45 3.36 -3.45 -13.22
C PRO A 45 3.80 -3.31 -14.69
N ASP A 46 3.18 -4.09 -15.57
CA ASP A 46 3.49 -4.03 -17.01
C ASP A 46 2.80 -2.83 -17.71
N GLN A 47 1.84 -2.19 -17.06
CA GLN A 47 1.10 -1.02 -17.56
C GLN A 47 1.72 0.29 -17.08
N GLU A 48 1.51 1.36 -17.84
CA GLU A 48 1.95 2.71 -17.44
C GLU A 48 1.25 3.18 -16.16
N THR A 49 2.02 3.83 -15.29
CA THR A 49 1.55 4.37 -14.00
C THR A 49 0.34 5.29 -14.18
N HIS A 50 0.36 6.19 -15.17
CA HIS A 50 -0.72 7.14 -15.38
C HIS A 50 -2.05 6.43 -15.68
N THR A 51 -2.01 5.39 -16.52
CA THR A 51 -3.21 4.63 -16.92
C THR A 51 -3.76 3.85 -15.74
N LEU A 52 -2.87 3.24 -14.94
CA LEU A 52 -3.25 2.53 -13.73
C LEU A 52 -3.88 3.46 -12.69
N SER A 53 -3.24 4.60 -12.42
CA SER A 53 -3.75 5.59 -11.46
C SER A 53 -5.11 6.13 -11.89
N ALA A 54 -5.30 6.45 -13.17
CA ALA A 54 -6.60 6.90 -13.69
C ALA A 54 -7.68 5.82 -13.53
N TYR A 55 -7.38 4.58 -13.90
CA TYR A 55 -8.32 3.46 -13.77
C TYR A 55 -8.68 3.16 -12.31
N VAL A 56 -7.69 3.19 -11.41
CA VAL A 56 -7.91 2.97 -9.98
C VAL A 56 -8.74 4.09 -9.37
N ALA A 57 -8.44 5.35 -9.71
CA ALA A 57 -9.25 6.49 -9.27
C ALA A 57 -10.71 6.36 -9.71
N GLU A 58 -10.96 5.99 -10.97
CA GLU A 58 -12.32 5.75 -11.47
C GLU A 58 -12.98 4.57 -10.75
N THR A 59 -12.25 3.47 -10.57
CA THR A 59 -12.74 2.26 -9.93
C THR A 59 -13.11 2.49 -8.46
N CYS A 60 -12.32 3.27 -7.74
CA CYS A 60 -12.55 3.62 -6.34
C CYS A 60 -13.50 4.82 -6.18
N SER A 61 -13.81 5.53 -7.27
CA SER A 61 -14.77 6.64 -7.20
C SER A 61 -16.18 6.16 -6.87
N GLY A 62 -16.89 6.93 -6.06
CA GLY A 62 -18.31 6.69 -5.75
C GLY A 62 -18.61 5.58 -4.74
N CYS A 63 -17.61 4.83 -4.26
CA CYS A 63 -17.77 3.78 -3.25
C CYS A 63 -16.61 3.77 -2.26
N ASP A 64 -16.79 3.24 -1.04
CA ASP A 64 -15.68 3.12 -0.07
C ASP A 64 -14.83 1.87 -0.36
N LEU A 65 -14.31 1.79 -1.58
CA LEU A 65 -13.36 0.77 -2.01
C LEU A 65 -11.97 1.38 -2.12
N GLN A 66 -11.01 0.83 -1.38
CA GLN A 66 -9.62 1.29 -1.39
C GLN A 66 -8.68 0.23 -1.95
N LEU A 67 -7.61 0.66 -2.59
CA LEU A 67 -6.53 -0.23 -3.04
C LEU A 67 -5.29 -0.03 -2.16
N HIS A 68 -4.93 -1.06 -1.41
CA HIS A 68 -3.71 -1.12 -0.62
C HIS A 68 -2.64 -1.93 -1.37
N VAL A 69 -1.38 -1.53 -1.24
CA VAL A 69 -0.26 -2.24 -1.87
C VAL A 69 0.79 -2.60 -0.83
N CYS A 70 1.18 -3.88 -0.83
CA CYS A 70 2.35 -4.36 -0.12
C CYS A 70 3.41 -4.76 -1.15
N LEU A 71 4.42 -3.89 -1.31
CA LEU A 71 5.59 -4.14 -2.13
C LEU A 71 6.64 -4.90 -1.32
N PHE A 72 7.08 -6.04 -1.81
CA PHE A 72 8.17 -6.81 -1.22
C PHE A 72 9.39 -6.81 -2.13
N SER A 73 10.45 -6.12 -1.73
CA SER A 73 11.72 -6.08 -2.45
C SER A 73 12.66 -7.14 -1.91
N VAL A 74 12.94 -8.15 -2.74
CA VAL A 74 14.01 -9.12 -2.45
C VAL A 74 15.32 -8.55 -2.96
N MET A 75 16.31 -8.38 -2.07
CA MET A 75 17.69 -8.23 -2.52
C MET A 75 18.17 -9.63 -2.91
N ALA A 76 18.01 -9.99 -4.18
CA ALA A 76 18.58 -11.23 -4.65
C ALA A 76 20.10 -11.11 -4.55
N ASP A 77 20.72 -11.98 -3.75
CA ASP A 77 22.13 -12.30 -3.94
C ASP A 77 22.27 -12.80 -5.39
N VAL A 78 23.17 -12.17 -6.14
CA VAL A 78 23.23 -12.19 -7.61
C VAL A 78 23.46 -13.61 -8.18
N ASP A 79 23.74 -14.59 -7.32
CA ASP A 79 24.07 -15.97 -7.66
C ASP A 79 22.89 -16.94 -7.80
N SER A 80 21.66 -16.57 -7.42
CA SER A 80 20.50 -17.45 -7.58
C SER A 80 19.60 -16.96 -8.71
N GLY A 81 19.82 -17.48 -9.92
CA GLY A 81 19.14 -17.14 -11.18
C GLY A 81 17.63 -17.43 -11.26
N SER A 82 16.87 -17.22 -10.17
CA SER A 82 15.43 -17.44 -10.08
C SER A 82 14.60 -16.16 -9.93
N ILE A 83 15.20 -15.03 -9.55
CA ILE A 83 14.47 -13.78 -9.39
C ILE A 83 14.70 -12.95 -10.64
N ILE A 84 13.70 -12.93 -11.54
CA ILE A 84 13.70 -12.01 -12.69
C ILE A 84 13.63 -10.60 -12.10
N PRO A 85 14.71 -9.79 -12.18
CA PRO A 85 14.62 -8.39 -11.77
C PRO A 85 13.56 -7.73 -12.64
N ALA A 86 12.85 -6.74 -12.11
CA ALA A 86 12.08 -5.85 -12.98
C ALA A 86 13.05 -5.29 -14.03
N ARG A 87 12.97 -5.80 -15.27
CA ARG A 87 14.01 -5.63 -16.32
C ARG A 87 14.34 -4.16 -16.65
N TYR A 88 13.58 -3.20 -16.12
CA TYR A 88 13.62 -1.79 -16.49
C TYR A 88 13.43 -0.80 -15.32
N ALA A 89 13.24 -1.24 -14.08
CA ALA A 89 12.96 -0.34 -12.96
C ALA A 89 13.70 -0.75 -11.69
N ASN A 90 14.29 0.22 -11.02
CA ASN A 90 14.91 0.00 -9.71
C ASN A 90 13.83 -0.11 -8.61
N PRO A 91 14.16 -0.63 -7.41
CA PRO A 91 13.19 -0.78 -6.32
C PRO A 91 12.51 0.52 -5.91
N ALA A 92 13.22 1.66 -5.94
CA ALA A 92 12.67 2.96 -5.57
C ALA A 92 11.68 3.49 -6.62
N GLU A 93 11.96 3.32 -7.92
CA GLU A 93 11.02 3.65 -9.01
C GLU A 93 9.76 2.80 -8.93
N THR A 94 9.92 1.50 -8.60
CA THR A 94 8.79 0.59 -8.39
C THR A 94 7.95 1.05 -7.20
N ALA A 95 8.59 1.43 -6.08
CA ALA A 95 7.88 1.97 -4.92
C ALA A 95 7.15 3.28 -5.25
N GLY A 96 7.81 4.21 -5.95
CA GLY A 96 7.19 5.47 -6.41
C GLY A 96 5.96 5.24 -7.28
N THR A 97 6.07 4.32 -8.23
CA THR A 97 4.95 3.91 -9.10
C THR A 97 3.74 3.43 -8.28
N PHE A 98 3.96 2.54 -7.32
CA PHE A 98 2.86 2.03 -6.51
C PHE A 98 2.31 3.06 -5.52
N LYS A 99 3.12 3.98 -5.01
CA LYS A 99 2.61 5.10 -4.21
C LYS A 99 1.64 5.97 -4.98
N GLU A 100 1.99 6.35 -6.21
CA GLU A 100 1.10 7.15 -7.07
C GLU A 100 -0.23 6.42 -7.32
N ILE A 101 -0.17 5.12 -7.60
CA ILE A 101 -1.36 4.28 -7.83
C ILE A 101 -2.23 4.20 -6.56
N VAL A 102 -1.62 3.97 -5.40
CA VAL A 102 -2.34 3.88 -4.11
C VAL A 102 -2.97 5.21 -3.72
N GLN A 103 -2.27 6.32 -3.95
CA GLN A 103 -2.78 7.66 -3.66
C GLN A 103 -4.03 7.96 -4.49
N ALA A 104 -4.07 7.53 -5.75
CA ALA A 104 -5.25 7.65 -6.60
C ALA A 104 -6.47 6.87 -6.05
N ALA A 105 -6.24 5.85 -5.23
CA ALA A 105 -7.27 5.01 -4.61
C ALA A 105 -7.65 5.44 -3.18
N ASN A 106 -7.02 6.49 -2.63
CA ASN A 106 -7.04 6.80 -1.20
C ASN A 106 -6.70 5.58 -0.32
N GLY A 107 -5.76 4.75 -0.79
CA GLY A 107 -5.37 3.52 -0.13
C GLY A 107 -4.16 3.67 0.78
N ARG A 108 -3.51 2.54 1.08
CA ARG A 108 -2.32 2.48 1.95
C ARG A 108 -1.18 1.73 1.28
N PHE A 109 0.02 2.27 1.39
CA PHE A 109 1.23 1.72 0.84
C PHE A 109 2.15 1.19 1.93
N HIS A 110 2.68 0.00 1.68
CA HIS A 110 3.69 -0.62 2.52
C HIS A 110 4.81 -1.20 1.66
N TRP A 111 6.04 -0.89 2.03
CA TRP A 111 7.24 -1.38 1.39
C TRP A 111 8.10 -2.14 2.38
N PHE A 112 8.29 -3.42 2.08
CA PHE A 112 9.04 -4.36 2.87
C PHE A 112 10.24 -4.88 2.08
N GLY A 113 11.28 -5.28 2.78
CA GLY A 113 12.34 -6.11 2.26
C GLY A 113 12.83 -7.09 3.31
N GLU A 114 13.89 -7.80 2.97
CA GLU A 114 14.48 -8.82 3.84
C GLU A 114 14.99 -8.25 5.16
N ALA A 115 15.54 -7.02 5.12
CA ALA A 115 16.04 -6.32 6.31
C ALA A 115 14.93 -5.69 7.18
N GLY A 116 13.67 -5.73 6.73
CA GLY A 116 12.53 -5.18 7.47
C GLY A 116 11.65 -4.23 6.65
N ILE A 117 11.03 -3.28 7.35
CA ILE A 117 10.08 -2.33 6.77
C ILE A 117 10.86 -1.11 6.29
N PHE A 118 10.79 -0.81 5.00
CA PHE A 118 11.34 0.43 4.45
C PHE A 118 10.36 1.59 4.62
N GLU A 119 9.07 1.34 4.37
CA GLU A 119 8.03 2.36 4.47
C GLU A 119 6.67 1.74 4.76
N SER A 120 5.83 2.45 5.50
CA SER A 120 4.47 2.00 5.82
C SER A 120 3.61 3.18 6.24
N ASP A 121 2.53 3.42 5.50
CA ASP A 121 1.56 4.47 5.84
C ASP A 121 0.94 4.24 7.22
N ASP A 122 0.69 2.98 7.59
CA ASP A 122 0.10 2.66 8.88
C ASP A 122 1.03 2.99 10.05
N ILE A 123 2.33 2.74 9.89
CA ILE A 123 3.30 3.12 10.92
C ILE A 123 3.34 4.65 11.04
N ASN A 124 3.34 5.36 9.91
CA ASN A 124 3.34 6.82 9.90
C ASN A 124 2.08 7.40 10.57
N ILE A 125 0.91 6.82 10.30
CA ILE A 125 -0.36 7.23 10.92
C ILE A 125 -0.30 7.00 12.44
N ILE A 126 0.15 5.83 12.89
CA ILE A 126 0.26 5.51 14.32
C ILE A 126 1.22 6.49 15.02
N VAL A 127 2.38 6.74 14.42
CA VAL A 127 3.36 7.70 14.96
C VAL A 127 2.73 9.10 15.06
N SER A 128 2.01 9.56 14.03
CA SER A 128 1.33 10.86 14.07
C SER A 128 0.27 10.93 15.16
N GLU A 129 -0.53 9.88 15.36
CA GLU A 129 -1.52 9.84 16.44
C GLU A 129 -0.87 9.84 17.82
N MET A 130 0.27 9.17 18.00
CA MET A 130 1.05 9.22 19.24
C MET A 130 1.57 10.65 19.52
N GLU A 131 2.11 11.33 18.52
CA GLU A 131 2.56 12.72 18.64
C GLU A 131 1.43 13.67 19.01
N LYS A 132 0.25 13.50 18.38
CA LYS A 132 -0.96 14.25 18.74
C LYS A 132 -1.34 14.01 20.20
N ALA A 133 -1.35 12.76 20.66
CA ALA A 133 -1.68 12.42 22.04
C ALA A 133 -0.70 13.08 23.05
N ILE A 134 0.59 13.11 22.74
CA ILE A 134 1.61 13.82 23.54
C ILE A 134 1.34 15.33 23.53
N SER A 135 1.02 15.92 22.38
CA SER A 135 0.67 17.34 22.29
C SER A 135 -0.56 17.68 23.14
N TYR A 136 -1.58 16.81 23.10
CA TYR A 136 -2.78 16.97 23.92
C TYR A 136 -2.47 16.87 25.42
N SER A 137 -1.64 15.91 25.84
CA SER A 137 -1.30 15.75 27.26
C SER A 137 -0.56 16.98 27.80
N HIS A 138 0.39 17.54 27.04
CA HIS A 138 1.07 18.78 27.41
C HIS A 138 0.11 19.96 27.53
N LYS A 139 -0.84 20.11 26.59
CA LYS A 139 -1.85 21.19 26.65
C LYS A 139 -2.74 21.08 27.88
N VAL A 140 -3.21 19.87 28.21
CA VAL A 140 -4.03 19.63 29.40
C VAL A 140 -3.23 19.91 30.68
N CYS A 141 -1.97 19.49 30.74
CA CYS A 141 -1.06 19.75 31.85
C CYS A 141 -0.89 21.27 32.08
N MET A 142 -0.64 22.03 31.02
CA MET A 142 -0.53 23.50 31.10
C MET A 142 -1.84 24.14 31.59
N LEU A 143 -2.99 23.69 31.07
CA LEU A 143 -4.30 24.20 31.50
C LEU A 143 -4.54 23.92 32.99
N TRP A 144 -4.26 22.70 33.46
CA TRP A 144 -4.38 22.31 34.86
C TRP A 144 -3.56 23.20 35.81
N PHE A 145 -2.31 23.47 35.46
CA PHE A 145 -1.46 24.36 36.24
C PHE A 145 -1.93 25.83 36.17
N SER A 146 -2.44 26.28 35.02
CA SER A 146 -2.95 27.65 34.87
C SER A 146 -4.28 27.90 35.60
N SER A 147 -5.11 26.86 35.79
CA SER A 147 -6.41 26.95 36.47
C SER A 147 -6.32 26.81 37.99
N GLY A 148 -5.12 26.79 38.57
CA GLY A 148 -4.91 26.71 40.02
C GLY A 148 -5.14 25.32 40.62
N GLY A 149 -5.21 24.25 39.81
CA GLY A 149 -5.38 22.86 40.28
C GLY A 149 -4.15 22.25 40.97
N GLY A 150 -3.09 23.04 41.16
CA GLY A 150 -1.85 22.66 41.85
C GLY A 150 -1.63 23.39 43.18
N LYS A 151 -2.69 23.81 43.87
CA LYS A 151 -2.66 24.21 45.28
C LYS A 151 -3.36 23.18 46.14
#